data_AF-A0A1D6FCP0-F1
#
_entry.id   AF-A0A1D6FCP0-F1
#
_cell.length_a   1.000
_cell.length_b   1.000
_cell.length_c   1.000
_cell.angle_alpha   90.00
_cell.angle_beta   90.00
_cell.angle_gamma   90.00
#
_symmetry.space_group_name_H-M   'P 1'
#
loop_
_entity.id
_entity.type
_entity.pdbx_description
1 polymer ?
#
loop_
_entity_poly.entity_id
_entity_poly.type
_entity_poly.pdbx_seq_one_letter_code
_entity_poly.pdbx_strand_id
1 'polypeptide(L)'
;MGEFCPSPQGDSALAAPPLTLSSPSPATAVRPSYGSCDRRYVKLVFDNLHGSISVDPLALQFVDTEEFQRLRDLKQLGLTYLVYPGAVHTRFEHSLGVYSLAGKAINNLKTYQGEELGIDHVDMQTVKLAGLLHDIGHGPFSHLFEHEFLPRVDPGSSWSHEDMSVLLLDSIVDKHAIDIENGYLKMVKEMITASAKPTSTKSANEKHFLYDIVANGRNGIDVDKFDYVGRDCRACGLGCNFQYWRYI
;
A
#
# COMPACT_ATOMS: atom_id res chain seq x y z
N MET A 1 -52.69 -7.58 -58.11
CA MET A 1 -52.00 -6.39 -58.64
C MET A 1 -51.08 -5.87 -57.53
N GLY A 2 -49.77 -5.72 -57.64
CA GLY A 2 -48.76 -6.13 -58.61
C GLY A 2 -47.55 -6.64 -57.79
N GLU A 3 -46.97 -7.77 -58.16
CA GLU A 3 -45.78 -7.91 -59.02
C GLU A 3 -44.45 -7.70 -58.29
N PHE A 4 -43.68 -8.78 -58.38
CA PHE A 4 -42.35 -9.07 -57.88
C PHE A 4 -41.28 -8.15 -58.47
N CYS A 5 -40.22 -7.89 -57.71
CA CYS A 5 -38.91 -7.56 -58.28
C CYS A 5 -37.81 -8.36 -57.54
N PRO A 6 -36.79 -8.88 -58.24
CA PRO A 6 -36.02 -10.05 -57.81
C PRO A 6 -34.75 -9.72 -57.01
N SER A 7 -34.25 -10.73 -56.30
CA SER A 7 -32.98 -10.75 -55.58
C SER A 7 -31.77 -10.76 -56.53
N PRO A 8 -30.66 -10.05 -56.20
CA PRO A 8 -29.40 -10.24 -56.89
C PRO A 8 -28.68 -11.49 -56.34
N GLN A 9 -28.34 -12.40 -57.25
CA GLN A 9 -27.37 -13.47 -57.02
C GLN A 9 -25.94 -12.95 -57.21
N GLY A 10 -25.05 -13.42 -56.34
CA GLY A 10 -23.67 -13.76 -56.69
C GLY A 10 -22.65 -12.64 -56.71
N ASP A 11 -21.95 -12.46 -55.59
CA ASP A 11 -20.52 -12.12 -55.63
C ASP A 11 -19.75 -13.08 -54.71
N SER A 12 -18.76 -13.75 -55.29
CA SER A 12 -17.89 -14.71 -54.63
C SER A 12 -16.97 -13.98 -53.64
N ALA A 13 -17.28 -14.06 -52.34
CA ALA A 13 -16.34 -13.66 -51.31
C ALA A 13 -15.25 -14.74 -51.15
N LEU A 14 -14.07 -14.47 -51.71
CA LEU A 14 -12.81 -15.13 -51.35
C LEU A 14 -12.64 -15.03 -49.83
N ALA A 15 -12.76 -16.17 -49.14
CA ALA A 15 -12.49 -16.25 -47.72
C ALA A 15 -11.00 -15.97 -47.47
N ALA A 16 -10.70 -14.80 -46.88
CA ALA A 16 -9.37 -14.53 -46.34
C ALA A 16 -9.09 -15.51 -45.19
N PRO A 17 -7.88 -16.09 -45.10
CA PRO A 17 -7.55 -17.00 -44.01
C PRO A 17 -7.55 -16.24 -42.67
N PRO A 18 -7.83 -16.92 -41.55
CA PRO A 18 -7.83 -16.27 -40.24
C PRO A 18 -6.44 -15.69 -39.97
N LEU A 19 -6.39 -14.41 -39.63
CA LEU A 19 -5.18 -13.79 -39.10
C LEU A 19 -4.85 -14.48 -37.77
N THR A 20 -3.86 -15.38 -37.81
CA THR A 20 -3.22 -15.90 -36.60
C THR A 20 -2.49 -14.74 -35.95
N LEU A 21 -3.11 -14.12 -34.93
CA LEU A 21 -2.38 -13.29 -33.99
C LEU A 21 -1.42 -14.23 -33.26
N SER A 22 -0.15 -14.22 -33.66
CA SER A 22 0.91 -14.81 -32.86
C SER A 22 0.94 -14.04 -31.54
N SER A 23 0.44 -14.64 -30.47
CA SER A 23 0.67 -14.15 -29.11
C SER A 23 2.18 -13.99 -28.94
N PRO A 24 2.69 -12.81 -28.56
CA PRO A 24 4.08 -12.71 -28.20
C PRO A 24 4.33 -13.67 -27.03
N SER A 25 5.34 -14.52 -27.17
CA SER A 25 5.92 -15.29 -26.06
C SER A 25 6.13 -14.32 -24.89
N PRO A 26 5.87 -14.70 -23.63
CA PRO A 26 6.09 -13.81 -22.50
C PRO A 26 7.58 -13.52 -22.46
N ALA A 27 7.96 -12.38 -23.02
CA ALA A 27 9.27 -11.79 -22.81
C ALA A 27 9.43 -11.79 -21.30
N THR A 28 10.49 -12.42 -20.82
CA THR A 28 10.91 -12.42 -19.42
C THR A 28 10.87 -10.97 -18.96
N ALA A 29 9.77 -10.58 -18.31
CA ALA A 29 9.59 -9.21 -17.88
C ALA A 29 10.71 -8.96 -16.91
N VAL A 30 11.66 -8.09 -17.31
CA VAL A 30 12.75 -7.67 -16.44
C VAL A 30 12.07 -7.05 -15.24
N ARG A 31 11.99 -7.79 -14.13
CA ARG A 31 11.42 -7.30 -12.89
C ARG A 31 12.29 -6.11 -12.50
N PRO A 32 11.73 -4.90 -12.39
CA PRO A 32 12.51 -3.75 -11.96
C PRO A 32 13.14 -4.07 -10.62
N SER A 33 14.47 -4.02 -10.57
CA SER A 33 15.24 -4.32 -9.38
C SER A 33 14.98 -3.27 -8.31
N TYR A 34 15.14 -3.69 -7.06
CA TYR A 34 15.19 -2.80 -5.92
C TYR A 34 16.17 -1.63 -6.18
N GLY A 35 15.78 -0.40 -5.81
CA GLY A 35 16.54 0.82 -6.12
C GLY A 35 16.28 1.45 -7.50
N SER A 36 15.52 0.80 -8.39
CA SER A 36 15.11 1.37 -9.68
C SER A 36 13.71 1.99 -9.61
N CYS A 37 13.55 3.22 -10.10
CA CYS A 37 12.23 3.83 -10.33
C CYS A 37 12.09 4.16 -11.83
N ASP A 38 11.80 3.13 -12.61
CA ASP A 38 11.38 3.32 -13.99
C ASP A 38 9.90 3.71 -14.02
N ARG A 39 9.64 4.99 -14.32
CA ARG A 39 8.30 5.59 -14.38
C ARG A 39 7.37 4.89 -15.38
N ARG A 40 7.91 4.12 -16.34
CA ARG A 40 7.10 3.34 -17.30
C ARG A 40 6.33 2.19 -16.65
N TYR A 41 6.77 1.72 -15.48
CA TYR A 41 6.17 0.59 -14.77
C TYR A 41 5.38 1.02 -13.52
N VAL A 42 5.18 2.33 -13.33
CA VAL A 42 4.38 2.86 -12.22
C VAL A 42 2.90 2.61 -12.51
N LYS A 43 2.18 2.06 -11.54
CA LYS A 43 0.72 1.91 -11.59
C LYS A 43 0.06 3.12 -10.95
N LEU A 44 -0.88 3.73 -11.67
CA LEU A 44 -1.72 4.79 -11.12
C LEU A 44 -2.97 4.17 -10.49
N VAL A 45 -3.21 4.50 -9.23
CA VAL A 45 -4.43 4.15 -8.49
C VAL A 45 -5.10 5.45 -8.07
N PHE A 46 -6.40 5.57 -8.33
CA PHE A 46 -7.15 6.74 -7.89
C PHE A 46 -7.75 6.48 -6.50
N ASP A 47 -7.35 7.31 -5.53
CA ASP A 47 -7.85 7.32 -4.17
C ASP A 47 -8.76 8.54 -3.96
N ASN A 48 -9.83 8.34 -3.20
CA ASN A 48 -10.85 9.37 -3.00
C ASN A 48 -10.42 10.51 -2.05
N LEU A 49 -9.33 10.32 -1.29
CA LEU A 49 -8.79 11.29 -0.34
C LEU A 49 -7.54 11.98 -0.90
N HIS A 50 -6.64 11.22 -1.53
CA HIS A 50 -5.33 11.70 -2.00
C HIS A 50 -5.23 11.89 -3.51
N GLY A 51 -6.28 11.56 -4.27
CA GLY A 51 -6.28 11.66 -5.73
C GLY A 51 -5.45 10.56 -6.38
N SER A 52 -4.64 10.90 -7.38
CA SER A 52 -3.83 9.89 -8.08
C SER A 52 -2.60 9.49 -7.27
N ILE A 53 -2.54 8.23 -6.85
CA ILE A 53 -1.41 7.60 -6.16
C ILE A 53 -0.58 6.83 -7.20
N SER A 54 0.72 7.14 -7.24
CA SER A 54 1.70 6.47 -8.10
C SER A 54 2.40 5.36 -7.33
N VAL A 55 2.04 4.11 -7.61
CA VAL A 55 2.62 2.91 -6.98
C VAL A 55 3.81 2.44 -7.80
N ASP A 56 5.00 2.49 -7.19
CA ASP A 56 6.23 2.02 -7.81
C ASP A 56 6.26 0.49 -7.97
N PRO A 57 7.09 -0.05 -8.88
CA PRO A 57 7.03 -1.45 -9.22
C PRO A 57 7.34 -2.42 -8.09
N LEU A 58 8.18 -2.06 -7.12
CA LEU A 58 8.45 -2.89 -5.95
C LEU A 58 7.22 -2.94 -5.07
N ALA A 59 6.66 -1.79 -4.72
CA ALA A 59 5.43 -1.71 -3.94
C ALA A 59 4.29 -2.48 -4.62
N LEU A 60 4.21 -2.41 -5.95
CA LEU A 60 3.21 -3.14 -6.73
C LEU A 60 3.34 -4.67 -6.58
N GLN A 61 4.56 -5.21 -6.47
CA GLN A 61 4.76 -6.64 -6.22
C GLN A 61 4.11 -7.09 -4.92
N PHE A 62 4.12 -6.25 -3.87
CA PHE A 62 3.40 -6.55 -2.62
C PHE A 62 1.90 -6.32 -2.77
N VAL A 63 1.48 -5.23 -3.44
CA VAL A 63 0.06 -4.93 -3.65
C VAL A 63 -0.65 -6.08 -4.36
N ASP A 64 -0.03 -6.68 -5.37
CA ASP A 64 -0.64 -7.72 -6.20
C ASP A 64 -0.55 -9.15 -5.55
N THR A 65 -0.24 -9.25 -4.25
CA THR A 65 -0.30 -10.51 -3.46
C THR A 65 -1.66 -10.72 -2.80
N GLU A 66 -2.06 -11.97 -2.57
CA GLU A 66 -3.28 -12.29 -1.84
C GLU A 66 -3.26 -11.77 -0.39
N GLU A 67 -2.08 -11.74 0.25
CA GLU A 67 -1.93 -11.26 1.62
C GLU A 67 -2.29 -9.76 1.73
N PHE A 68 -1.88 -8.95 0.74
CA PHE A 68 -2.24 -7.54 0.67
C PHE A 68 -3.66 -7.33 0.13
N GLN A 69 -4.10 -8.09 -0.89
CA GLN A 69 -5.46 -7.99 -1.41
C GLN A 69 -6.52 -8.35 -0.35
N ARG A 70 -6.18 -9.20 0.64
CA ARG A 70 -7.01 -9.48 1.83
C ARG A 70 -7.49 -8.22 2.54
N LEU A 71 -6.70 -7.16 2.54
CA LEU A 71 -7.05 -5.90 3.21
C LEU A 71 -8.31 -5.25 2.64
N ARG A 72 -8.76 -5.63 1.43
CA ARG A 72 -10.02 -5.15 0.82
C ARG A 72 -11.26 -5.62 1.57
N ASP A 73 -11.14 -6.71 2.31
CA ASP A 73 -12.26 -7.29 3.05
C ASP A 73 -12.21 -6.91 4.55
N LEU A 74 -11.16 -6.19 4.98
CA LEU A 74 -10.99 -5.73 6.36
C LEU A 74 -11.45 -4.29 6.51
N LYS A 75 -12.60 -4.10 7.15
CA LYS A 75 -13.13 -2.76 7.47
C LYS A 75 -12.21 -2.02 8.44
N GLN A 76 -11.81 -0.80 8.06
CA GLN A 76 -10.91 0.06 8.85
C GLN A 76 -11.41 0.22 10.28
N LEU A 77 -12.71 0.53 10.43
CA LEU A 77 -13.35 0.84 11.70
C LEU A 77 -14.16 -0.33 12.28
N GLY A 78 -13.84 -1.57 11.87
CA GLY A 78 -14.51 -2.78 12.37
C GLY A 78 -16.01 -2.74 12.13
N LEU A 79 -16.81 -2.75 13.21
CA LEU A 79 -18.27 -2.75 13.16
C LEU A 79 -18.90 -1.35 13.09
N THR A 80 -18.10 -0.28 13.05
CA THR A 80 -18.59 1.11 13.03
C THR A 80 -19.51 1.40 11.86
N TYR A 81 -19.39 0.67 10.74
CA TYR A 81 -20.29 0.80 9.60
C TYR A 81 -21.77 0.49 9.92
N LEU A 82 -22.05 -0.22 11.02
CA LEU A 82 -23.42 -0.46 11.51
C LEU A 82 -24.06 0.78 12.17
N VAL A 83 -23.24 1.77 12.54
CA VAL A 83 -23.67 3.04 13.16
C VAL A 83 -23.47 4.21 12.20
N TYR A 84 -22.36 4.22 11.45
CA TYR A 84 -22.04 5.19 10.40
C TYR A 84 -22.05 4.47 9.05
N PRO A 85 -23.16 4.49 8.28
CA PRO A 85 -23.27 3.71 7.04
C PRO A 85 -22.23 4.03 5.96
N GLY A 86 -21.56 5.18 6.05
CA GLY A 86 -20.46 5.57 5.15
C GLY A 86 -19.09 4.99 5.54
N ALA A 87 -18.93 4.45 6.75
CA ALA A 87 -17.68 3.88 7.27
C ALA A 87 -17.38 2.48 6.72
N VAL A 88 -17.54 2.29 5.40
CA VAL A 88 -17.36 1.02 4.69
C VAL A 88 -15.94 0.85 4.13
N HIS A 89 -15.09 1.85 4.29
CA HIS A 89 -13.69 1.86 3.85
C HIS A 89 -12.87 0.78 4.54
N THR A 90 -11.80 0.39 3.87
CA THR A 90 -11.03 -0.80 4.20
C THR A 90 -9.57 -0.46 4.50
N ARG A 91 -8.87 -1.38 5.16
CA ARG A 91 -7.42 -1.24 5.40
C ARG A 91 -6.64 -1.13 4.09
N PHE A 92 -7.15 -1.68 2.99
CA PHE A 92 -6.49 -1.60 1.67
C PHE A 92 -6.28 -0.17 1.17
N GLU A 93 -7.35 0.64 1.14
CA GLU A 93 -7.24 2.03 0.66
C GLU A 93 -6.50 2.93 1.65
N HIS A 94 -6.60 2.64 2.95
CA HIS A 94 -5.80 3.28 3.99
C HIS A 94 -4.30 3.01 3.78
N SER A 95 -3.88 1.76 3.62
CA SER A 95 -2.48 1.39 3.34
C SER A 95 -1.91 2.08 2.09
N LEU A 96 -2.70 2.21 1.02
CA LEU A 96 -2.29 2.98 -0.16
C LEU A 96 -2.14 4.48 0.12
N GLY A 97 -3.02 5.05 0.94
CA GLY A 97 -2.93 6.45 1.36
C GLY A 97 -1.70 6.71 2.23
N VAL A 98 -1.42 5.85 3.22
CA VAL A 98 -0.21 5.93 4.05
C VAL A 98 1.05 5.79 3.19
N TYR A 99 1.08 4.86 2.23
CA TYR A 99 2.15 4.78 1.23
C TYR A 99 2.37 6.11 0.48
N SER A 100 1.28 6.76 0.05
CA SER A 100 1.38 8.05 -0.64
C SER A 100 1.89 9.16 0.27
N LEU A 101 1.43 9.22 1.52
CA LEU A 101 1.83 10.25 2.48
C LEU A 101 3.28 10.05 2.95
N ALA A 102 3.70 8.81 3.20
CA ALA A 102 5.09 8.46 3.49
C ALA A 102 6.00 8.91 2.35
N GLY A 103 5.60 8.67 1.10
CA GLY A 103 6.31 9.15 -0.09
C GLY A 103 6.40 10.67 -0.19
N LYS A 104 5.33 11.40 0.13
CA LYS A 104 5.34 12.88 0.16
C LYS A 104 6.27 13.40 1.26
N ALA A 105 6.20 12.84 2.46
CA ALA A 105 7.01 13.22 3.59
C ALA A 105 8.51 13.06 3.29
N ILE A 106 8.94 11.87 2.85
CA ILE A 106 10.35 11.64 2.53
C ILE A 106 10.83 12.42 1.31
N ASN A 107 9.96 12.65 0.31
CA ASN A 107 10.31 13.48 -0.84
C ASN A 107 10.54 14.95 -0.46
N ASN A 108 9.74 15.50 0.46
CA ASN A 108 9.96 16.85 0.95
C ASN A 108 11.28 16.95 1.72
N LEU A 109 11.57 16.00 2.62
CA LEU A 109 12.86 15.93 3.32
C LEU A 109 14.03 15.80 2.33
N LYS A 110 13.92 14.95 1.30
CA LYS A 110 14.92 14.81 0.24
C LYS A 110 15.12 16.11 -0.55
N THR A 111 14.04 16.82 -0.84
CA THR A 111 14.06 18.05 -1.64
C THR A 111 14.79 19.19 -0.91
N TYR A 112 14.52 19.34 0.39
CA TYR A 112 15.07 20.46 1.16
C TYR A 112 16.38 20.14 1.86
N GLN A 113 16.58 18.88 2.26
CA GLN A 113 17.68 18.47 3.12
C GLN A 113 18.34 17.14 2.73
N GLY A 114 18.14 16.71 1.48
CA GLY A 114 18.48 15.36 1.05
C GLY A 114 19.96 15.05 0.91
N GLU A 115 20.81 16.06 0.73
CA GLU A 115 22.26 15.87 0.60
C GLU A 115 22.91 15.74 1.97
N GLU A 116 22.57 16.63 2.90
CA GLU A 116 23.11 16.61 4.26
C GLU A 116 22.56 15.46 5.12
N LEU A 117 21.32 15.04 4.88
CA LEU A 117 20.73 13.87 5.54
C LEU A 117 21.11 12.55 4.85
N GLY A 118 21.81 12.62 3.71
CA GLY A 118 22.22 11.45 2.94
C GLY A 118 21.05 10.59 2.45
N ILE A 119 19.88 11.19 2.21
CA ILE A 119 18.69 10.44 1.77
C ILE A 119 18.93 9.94 0.34
N ASP A 120 18.88 8.63 0.12
CA ASP A 120 19.01 8.03 -1.20
C ASP A 120 17.66 7.49 -1.71
N HIS A 121 17.63 7.02 -2.95
CA HIS A 121 16.42 6.49 -3.56
C HIS A 121 15.89 5.25 -2.83
N VAL A 122 16.79 4.51 -2.19
CA VAL A 122 16.47 3.26 -1.50
C VAL A 122 15.78 3.57 -0.16
N ASP A 123 16.23 4.59 0.57
CA ASP A 123 15.51 5.10 1.74
C ASP A 123 14.08 5.51 1.37
N MET A 124 13.91 6.21 0.24
CA MET A 124 12.60 6.64 -0.23
C MET A 124 11.68 5.46 -0.51
N GLN A 125 12.17 4.41 -1.17
CA GLN A 125 11.41 3.18 -1.40
C GLN A 125 11.11 2.45 -0.10
N THR A 126 12.07 2.37 0.82
CA THR A 126 11.93 1.72 2.13
C THR A 126 10.84 2.36 2.97
N VAL A 127 10.84 3.70 3.12
CA VAL A 127 9.84 4.45 3.88
C VAL A 127 8.44 4.28 3.29
N LYS A 128 8.33 4.36 1.96
CA LYS A 128 7.07 4.12 1.27
C LYS A 128 6.54 2.71 1.52
N LEU A 129 7.42 1.71 1.40
CA LEU A 129 7.05 0.31 1.58
C LEU A 129 6.63 0.01 3.03
N ALA A 130 7.30 0.61 4.03
CA ALA A 130 6.86 0.57 5.41
C ALA A 130 5.46 1.18 5.58
N GLY A 131 5.19 2.34 4.99
CA GLY A 131 3.86 2.95 4.99
C GLY A 131 2.79 2.06 4.35
N LEU A 132 3.11 1.39 3.24
CA LEU A 132 2.20 0.45 2.58
C LEU A 132 1.85 -0.75 3.47
N LEU A 133 2.84 -1.32 4.15
CA LEU A 133 2.73 -2.64 4.76
C LEU A 133 2.50 -2.61 6.28
N HIS A 134 2.49 -1.43 6.92
CA HIS A 134 2.37 -1.31 8.38
C HIS A 134 1.15 -2.04 8.96
N ASP A 135 0.06 -2.06 8.21
CA ASP A 135 -1.24 -2.60 8.62
C ASP A 135 -1.56 -4.00 8.08
N ILE A 136 -0.62 -4.64 7.37
CA ILE A 136 -0.89 -5.92 6.70
C ILE A 136 -1.21 -7.05 7.68
N GLY A 137 -0.80 -6.92 8.94
CA GLY A 137 -1.03 -7.85 10.04
C GLY A 137 -2.39 -7.76 10.71
N HIS A 138 -3.26 -6.80 10.35
CA HIS A 138 -4.56 -6.69 11.00
C HIS A 138 -5.45 -7.94 10.82
N GLY A 139 -6.08 -8.36 11.91
CA GLY A 139 -7.07 -9.43 11.95
C GLY A 139 -8.49 -8.98 11.57
N PRO A 140 -9.48 -9.90 11.60
CA PRO A 140 -10.89 -9.60 11.31
C PRO A 140 -11.46 -8.47 12.19
N PHE A 141 -12.10 -7.47 11.59
CA PHE A 141 -12.60 -6.28 12.30
C PHE A 141 -11.50 -5.40 12.95
N SER A 142 -10.27 -5.47 12.44
CA SER A 142 -9.14 -4.60 12.82
C SER A 142 -8.88 -4.61 14.33
N HIS A 143 -8.91 -3.46 15.01
CA HIS A 143 -8.63 -3.37 16.44
C HIS A 143 -9.59 -4.17 17.33
N LEU A 144 -10.79 -4.51 16.85
CA LEU A 144 -11.71 -5.37 17.60
C LEU A 144 -11.13 -6.79 17.74
N PHE A 145 -10.40 -7.31 16.74
CA PHE A 145 -9.72 -8.60 16.88
C PHE A 145 -8.75 -8.59 18.05
N GLU A 146 -7.90 -7.57 18.07
CA GLU A 146 -6.78 -7.45 18.99
C GLU A 146 -7.22 -7.13 20.42
N HIS A 147 -8.05 -6.11 20.59
CA HIS A 147 -8.35 -5.55 21.90
C HIS A 147 -9.60 -6.15 22.53
N GLU A 148 -10.45 -6.82 21.75
CA GLU A 148 -11.72 -7.35 22.23
C GLU A 148 -11.82 -8.88 22.07
N PHE A 149 -11.54 -9.42 20.88
CA PHE A 149 -11.72 -10.86 20.64
C PHE A 149 -10.62 -11.68 21.31
N LEU A 150 -9.35 -11.41 21.02
CA LEU A 150 -8.21 -12.19 21.52
C LEU A 150 -8.16 -12.28 23.06
N PRO A 151 -8.35 -11.18 23.83
CA PRO A 151 -8.34 -11.27 25.28
C PRO A 151 -9.42 -12.19 25.88
N ARG A 152 -10.48 -12.49 25.11
CA ARG A 152 -11.57 -13.39 25.54
C ARG A 152 -11.33 -14.85 25.18
N VAL A 153 -10.61 -15.14 24.10
CA VAL A 153 -10.38 -16.52 23.62
C VAL A 153 -8.98 -17.05 23.93
N ASP A 154 -8.01 -16.15 24.06
CA ASP A 154 -6.62 -16.41 24.43
C ASP A 154 -6.09 -15.26 25.30
N PRO A 155 -6.44 -15.21 26.60
CA PRO A 155 -6.08 -14.11 27.49
C PRO A 155 -4.57 -13.91 27.69
N GLY A 156 -3.75 -14.92 27.36
CA GLY A 156 -2.29 -14.86 27.43
C GLY A 156 -1.63 -14.37 26.13
N SER A 157 -2.43 -14.08 25.11
CA SER A 157 -1.91 -13.68 23.80
C SER A 157 -1.16 -12.35 23.90
N SER A 158 0.08 -12.34 23.38
CA SER A 158 0.85 -11.12 23.16
C SER A 158 0.77 -10.64 21.71
N TRP A 159 -0.26 -11.06 20.98
CA TRP A 159 -0.44 -10.74 19.58
C TRP A 159 -0.68 -9.24 19.42
N SER A 160 0.02 -8.63 18.46
CA SER A 160 -0.27 -7.29 17.97
C SER A 160 -0.27 -7.31 16.44
N HIS A 161 -1.03 -6.41 15.83
CA HIS A 161 -1.06 -6.32 14.37
C HIS A 161 0.30 -5.91 13.80
N GLU A 162 1.13 -5.14 14.51
CA GLU A 162 2.48 -4.76 14.07
C GLU A 162 3.43 -5.97 14.03
N ASP A 163 3.42 -6.81 15.06
CA ASP A 163 4.23 -8.03 15.09
C ASP A 163 3.77 -9.02 14.01
N MET A 164 2.46 -9.08 13.77
CA MET A 164 1.92 -9.89 12.67
C MET A 164 2.26 -9.31 11.29
N SER A 165 2.32 -7.99 11.14
CA SER A 165 2.76 -7.34 9.88
C SER A 165 4.19 -7.76 9.53
N VAL A 166 5.08 -7.79 10.52
CA VAL A 166 6.47 -8.24 10.36
C VAL A 166 6.55 -9.71 9.93
N LEU A 167 5.81 -10.60 10.59
CA LEU A 167 5.78 -12.03 10.26
C LEU A 167 5.19 -12.29 8.88
N LEU A 168 4.14 -11.56 8.48
CA LEU A 168 3.58 -11.66 7.13
C LEU A 168 4.56 -11.17 6.07
N LEU A 169 5.35 -10.14 6.36
CA LEU A 169 6.35 -9.64 5.43
C LEU A 169 7.35 -10.72 5.00
N ASP A 170 7.89 -11.46 5.97
CA ASP A 170 8.80 -12.56 5.71
C ASP A 170 8.12 -13.64 4.86
N SER A 171 6.89 -14.03 5.23
CA SER A 171 6.11 -15.00 4.46
C SER A 171 5.83 -14.54 3.03
N ILE A 172 5.54 -13.26 2.80
CA ILE A 172 5.22 -12.71 1.48
C ILE A 172 6.45 -12.69 0.59
N VAL A 173 7.58 -12.22 1.12
CA VAL A 173 8.86 -12.16 0.39
C VAL A 173 9.27 -13.56 -0.05
N ASP A 174 9.24 -14.54 0.86
CA ASP A 174 9.62 -15.92 0.59
C ASP A 174 8.67 -16.58 -0.43
N LYS A 175 7.36 -16.44 -0.23
CA LYS A 175 6.34 -17.10 -1.05
C LYS A 175 6.27 -16.56 -2.48
N HIS A 176 6.42 -15.25 -2.65
CA HIS A 176 6.28 -14.59 -3.95
C HIS A 176 7.62 -14.30 -4.64
N ALA A 177 8.73 -14.69 -4.00
CA ALA A 177 10.10 -14.45 -4.46
C ALA A 177 10.31 -12.97 -4.84
N ILE A 178 9.95 -12.07 -3.93
CA ILE A 178 10.12 -10.63 -4.11
C ILE A 178 11.61 -10.30 -3.89
N ASP A 179 12.22 -9.71 -4.90
CA ASP A 179 13.64 -9.31 -4.85
C ASP A 179 13.79 -8.03 -4.03
N ILE A 180 14.06 -8.20 -2.74
CA ILE A 180 14.37 -7.13 -1.79
C ILE A 180 15.59 -7.52 -0.96
N GLU A 181 16.55 -6.62 -0.82
CA GLU A 181 17.73 -6.87 -0.01
C GLU A 181 17.38 -6.93 1.49
N ASN A 182 17.94 -7.94 2.18
CA ASN A 182 17.64 -8.25 3.58
C ASN A 182 17.82 -7.05 4.54
N GLY A 183 18.84 -6.20 4.30
CA GLY A 183 19.07 -5.01 5.11
C GLY A 183 17.90 -4.03 5.07
N TYR A 184 17.30 -3.84 3.89
CA TYR A 184 16.17 -2.94 3.72
C TYR A 184 14.86 -3.56 4.15
N LEU A 185 14.65 -4.86 3.90
CA LEU A 185 13.51 -5.58 4.47
C LEU A 185 13.51 -5.49 6.00
N LYS A 186 14.70 -5.55 6.62
CA LYS A 186 14.86 -5.30 8.07
C LYS A 186 14.46 -3.87 8.45
N MET A 187 14.92 -2.85 7.72
CA MET A 187 14.51 -1.46 7.97
C MET A 187 12.99 -1.26 7.86
N VAL A 188 12.34 -1.85 6.86
CA VAL A 188 10.88 -1.82 6.73
C VAL A 188 10.21 -2.39 7.98
N LYS A 189 10.63 -3.58 8.42
CA LYS A 189 10.10 -4.23 9.63
C LYS A 189 10.30 -3.38 10.89
N GLU A 190 11.49 -2.82 11.05
CA GLU A 190 11.79 -1.95 12.19
C GLU A 190 10.94 -0.68 12.18
N MET A 191 10.70 -0.05 11.01
CA MET A 191 9.80 1.12 10.89
C MET A 191 8.34 0.78 11.23
N ILE A 192 7.85 -0.41 10.85
CA ILE A 192 6.49 -0.87 11.20
C ILE A 192 6.33 -1.00 12.72
N THR A 193 7.35 -1.51 13.40
CA THR A 193 7.32 -1.73 14.86
C THR A 193 7.81 -0.53 15.69
N ALA A 194 8.19 0.58 15.06
CA ALA A 194 8.86 1.69 15.73
C ALA A 194 8.00 2.38 16.81
N SER A 195 6.68 2.32 16.69
CA SER A 195 5.74 2.83 17.70
C SER A 195 5.67 1.93 18.95
N ALA A 196 5.63 0.62 18.76
CA ALA A 196 5.48 -0.38 19.82
C ALA A 196 6.81 -0.72 20.51
N LYS A 197 7.92 -0.70 19.76
CA LYS A 197 9.24 -1.12 20.21
C LYS A 197 10.26 -0.02 19.88
N PRO A 198 10.24 1.13 20.58
CA PRO A 198 11.20 2.20 20.34
C PRO A 198 12.62 1.67 20.57
N THR A 199 13.37 1.47 19.48
CA THR A 199 14.74 0.95 19.54
C THR A 199 15.65 1.99 20.18
N SER A 200 16.39 1.58 21.21
CA SER A 200 17.38 2.41 21.89
C SER A 200 18.72 2.52 21.14
N THR A 201 18.76 2.35 19.82
CA THR A 201 20.01 2.39 19.06
C THR A 201 20.54 3.82 19.06
N LYS A 202 21.49 4.07 19.97
CA LYS A 202 22.18 5.34 20.21
C LYS A 202 23.33 5.55 19.22
N SER A 203 23.06 5.60 17.92
CA SER A 203 24.09 5.99 16.96
C SER A 203 23.63 7.19 16.15
N ALA A 204 24.20 8.36 16.45
CA ALA A 204 23.92 9.62 15.77
C ALA A 204 24.22 9.64 14.25
N ASN A 205 24.73 8.53 13.70
CA ASN A 205 25.02 8.33 12.28
C ASN A 205 23.91 7.60 11.50
N GLU A 206 22.89 7.06 12.17
CA GLU A 206 21.78 6.37 11.50
C GLU A 206 20.66 7.37 11.19
N LYS A 207 20.03 7.25 10.01
CA LYS A 207 18.94 8.10 9.50
C LYS A 207 17.64 7.91 10.33
N HIS A 208 17.71 8.15 11.65
CA HIS A 208 16.66 7.87 12.62
C HIS A 208 15.34 8.58 12.31
N PHE A 209 15.40 9.75 11.69
CA PHE A 209 14.23 10.51 11.28
C PHE A 209 13.32 9.72 10.31
N LEU A 210 13.85 8.71 9.59
CA LEU A 210 13.02 7.84 8.74
C LEU A 210 12.01 7.02 9.55
N TYR A 211 12.39 6.62 10.77
CA TYR A 211 11.55 5.82 11.67
C TYR A 211 10.43 6.64 12.33
N ASP A 212 10.52 7.98 12.27
CA ASP A 212 9.49 8.88 12.77
C ASP A 212 8.39 9.15 11.72
N ILE A 213 8.52 8.65 10.49
CA ILE A 213 7.58 8.96 9.39
C ILE A 213 6.32 8.09 9.45
N VAL A 214 6.49 6.77 9.58
CA VAL A 214 5.38 5.79 9.41
C VAL A 214 4.68 5.46 10.73
N ALA A 215 5.44 5.11 11.77
CA ALA A 215 4.91 4.74 13.08
C ALA A 215 5.77 5.37 14.19
N ASN A 216 5.43 6.58 14.59
CA ASN A 216 6.31 7.40 15.42
C ASN A 216 6.13 7.09 16.92
N GLY A 217 7.01 6.26 17.46
CA GLY A 217 7.01 5.92 18.90
C GLY A 217 7.44 7.04 19.85
N ARG A 218 8.01 8.14 19.34
CA ARG A 218 8.48 9.25 20.17
C ARG A 218 7.35 10.16 20.62
N ASN A 219 6.43 10.49 19.71
CA ASN A 219 5.36 11.45 19.98
C ASN A 219 4.03 11.13 19.28
N GLY A 220 3.97 10.04 18.50
CA GLY A 220 2.76 9.65 17.79
C GLY A 220 2.34 10.62 16.69
N ILE A 221 3.25 11.40 16.11
CA ILE A 221 2.98 12.22 14.92
C ILE A 221 3.58 11.51 13.71
N ASP A 222 2.73 10.85 12.93
CA ASP A 222 3.13 10.01 11.79
C ASP A 222 2.07 10.02 10.67
N VAL A 223 2.47 9.55 9.49
CA VAL A 223 1.61 9.58 8.29
C VAL A 223 0.45 8.59 8.33
N ASP A 224 0.51 7.56 9.16
CA ASP A 224 -0.61 6.67 9.46
C ASP A 224 -1.81 7.49 9.96
N LYS A 225 -1.59 8.30 11.01
CA LYS A 225 -2.60 9.22 11.57
C LYS A 225 -3.09 10.25 10.58
N PHE A 226 -2.20 10.73 9.71
CA PHE A 226 -2.57 11.74 8.73
C PHE A 226 -3.56 11.20 7.71
N ASP A 227 -3.41 9.93 7.29
CA ASP A 227 -4.40 9.27 6.45
C ASP A 227 -5.68 8.98 7.21
N TYR A 228 -5.62 8.21 8.31
CA TYR A 228 -6.85 7.70 8.92
C TYR A 228 -7.71 8.82 9.49
N VAL A 229 -7.13 9.90 10.04
CA VAL A 229 -7.93 11.05 10.52
C VAL A 229 -8.72 11.68 9.37
N GLY A 230 -8.09 11.88 8.20
CA GLY A 230 -8.78 12.43 7.04
C GLY A 230 -9.81 11.46 6.44
N ARG A 231 -9.44 10.18 6.34
CA ARG A 231 -10.24 9.11 5.72
C ARG A 231 -11.46 8.78 6.57
N ASP A 232 -11.28 8.60 7.86
CA ASP A 232 -12.34 8.28 8.81
C ASP A 232 -13.31 9.46 8.95
N CYS A 233 -12.82 10.69 9.06
CA CYS A 233 -13.69 11.87 9.06
C CYS A 233 -14.55 11.92 7.80
N ARG A 234 -13.95 11.74 6.62
CA ARG A 234 -14.68 11.72 5.34
C ARG A 234 -15.74 10.62 5.31
N ALA A 235 -15.40 9.40 5.73
CA ALA A 235 -16.29 8.25 5.69
C ALA A 235 -17.45 8.35 6.71
N CYS A 236 -17.18 8.93 7.88
CA CYS A 236 -18.17 9.14 8.94
C CYS A 236 -18.99 10.43 8.77
N GLY A 237 -18.71 11.26 7.76
CA GLY A 237 -19.40 12.54 7.55
C GLY A 237 -19.05 13.60 8.60
N LEU A 238 -17.84 13.54 9.15
CA LEU A 238 -17.31 14.47 10.15
C LEU A 238 -16.34 15.48 9.51
N GLY A 239 -16.26 16.68 10.09
CA GLY A 239 -15.25 17.67 9.69
C GLY A 239 -13.84 17.27 10.18
N CYS A 240 -12.82 17.48 9.33
CA CYS A 240 -11.41 17.30 9.69
C CYS A 240 -10.70 18.66 9.69
N ASN A 241 -10.26 19.11 10.87
CA ASN A 241 -9.54 20.38 11.04
C ASN A 241 -8.02 20.24 10.88
N PHE A 242 -7.50 19.02 10.96
CA PHE A 242 -6.07 18.77 10.76
C PHE A 242 -5.71 18.81 9.28
N GLN A 243 -4.68 19.58 8.93
CA GLN A 243 -4.24 19.81 7.56
C GLN A 243 -2.83 19.27 7.36
N TYR A 244 -2.71 17.96 7.13
CA TYR A 244 -1.42 17.28 7.02
C TYR A 244 -0.50 17.88 5.96
N TRP A 245 -1.05 18.43 4.86
CA TRP A 245 -0.27 19.05 3.79
C TRP A 245 0.39 20.38 4.16
N ARG A 246 0.04 20.96 5.33
CA ARG A 246 0.79 22.09 5.90
C ARG A 246 1.94 21.62 6.79
N TYR A 247 1.88 20.39 7.27
CA TYR A 247 2.89 19.79 8.13
C TYR A 247 4.00 19.12 7.29
N ILE A 248 3.59 18.36 6.27
CA ILE A 248 4.48 17.74 5.26
C ILE A 248 4.99 18.80 4.30
#